data_AF-A0A2G4E446-F1
#
_entry.id   AF-A0A2G4E446-F1
#
_cell.length_a   1.000
_cell.length_b   1.000
_cell.length_c   1.000
_cell.angle_alpha   90.00
_cell.angle_beta   90.00
_cell.angle_gamma   90.00
#
_symmetry.space_group_name_H-M   'P 1'
#
loop_
_entity.id
_entity.type
_entity.pdbx_description
1 polymer ?
#
loop_
_entity_poly.entity_id
_entity_poly.type
_entity_poly.pdbx_seq_one_letter_code
_entity_poly.pdbx_strand_id
1 'polypeptide(L)'
;PNLQERQSELEALVAQGDAITVSNPPSPIQTEAKAKDVRFLLEAMHGQVTRAAHDGFLQTSEAKQWIREIRNLLVLLHIEFFNNLGQHAMSQEQPGQARLAFERGVQYLKNQPEPAPWKSHLQAMERQLAKANSMVLDTIAPTEDDNNELTEGLRVVDAEAEWKKKAIYD
;
A
#
# COMPACT_ATOMS: atom_id res chain seq x y z
N PRO A 1 21.66 -1.95 25.59
CA PRO A 1 22.48 -2.97 24.87
C PRO A 1 23.78 -2.35 24.35
N ASN A 2 24.92 -2.99 24.62
CA ASN A 2 26.18 -2.66 23.95
C ASN A 2 26.13 -3.17 22.49
N LEU A 3 26.82 -2.51 21.57
CA LEU A 3 26.82 -2.84 20.13
C LEU A 3 27.21 -4.30 19.87
N GLN A 4 28.14 -4.85 20.65
CA GLN A 4 28.57 -6.25 20.54
C GLN A 4 27.45 -7.25 20.84
N GLU A 5 26.61 -6.95 21.85
CA GLU A 5 25.45 -7.79 22.20
C GLU A 5 24.42 -7.75 21.08
N ARG A 6 24.16 -6.56 20.51
CA ARG A 6 23.24 -6.41 19.40
C ARG A 6 23.74 -7.10 18.13
N GLN A 7 25.04 -7.06 17.86
CA GLN A 7 25.63 -7.77 16.74
C GLN A 7 25.45 -9.29 16.87
N SER A 8 25.78 -9.85 18.04
CA SER A 8 25.64 -11.29 18.30
C SER A 8 24.18 -11.75 18.18
N GLU A 9 23.23 -10.94 18.66
CA GLU A 9 21.80 -11.20 18.50
C GLU A 9 21.38 -11.23 17.02
N LEU A 10 21.85 -10.26 16.22
CA LEU A 10 21.53 -10.19 14.78
C LEU A 10 22.15 -11.36 14.01
N GLU A 11 23.38 -11.75 14.30
CA GLU A 11 24.04 -12.91 13.69
C GLU A 11 23.26 -14.21 14.00
N ALA A 12 22.79 -14.37 15.23
CA ALA A 12 21.96 -15.51 15.63
C ALA A 12 20.59 -15.52 14.92
N LEU A 13 20.01 -14.35 14.62
CA LEU A 13 18.78 -14.24 13.83
C LEU A 13 19.03 -14.57 12.35
N VAL A 14 20.13 -14.08 11.77
CA VAL A 14 20.53 -14.40 10.38
C VAL A 14 20.75 -15.91 10.22
N ALA A 15 21.37 -16.57 11.20
CA ALA A 15 21.60 -18.01 11.17
C ALA A 15 20.31 -18.85 11.15
N GLN A 16 19.15 -18.29 11.52
CA GLN A 16 17.86 -18.98 11.44
C GLN A 16 17.31 -19.05 10.01
N GLY A 17 17.80 -18.22 9.08
CA GLY A 17 17.31 -18.17 7.71
C GLY A 17 15.78 -18.05 7.65
N ASP A 18 15.13 -18.94 6.89
CA ASP A 18 13.67 -18.97 6.73
C ASP A 18 12.90 -19.35 8.01
N ALA A 19 13.58 -19.89 9.02
CA ALA A 19 12.98 -20.24 10.31
C ALA A 19 12.94 -19.05 11.29
N ILE A 20 13.41 -17.87 10.89
CA ILE A 20 13.38 -16.68 11.74
C ILE A 20 11.95 -16.38 12.19
N THR A 21 11.75 -16.28 13.50
CA THR A 21 10.42 -15.98 14.04
C THR A 21 10.10 -14.51 13.85
N VAL A 22 9.09 -14.20 13.04
CA VAL A 22 8.56 -12.84 12.90
C VAL A 22 7.52 -12.60 14.00
N SER A 23 7.93 -11.92 15.08
CA SER A 23 7.07 -11.62 16.24
C SER A 23 6.51 -10.20 16.22
N ASN A 24 6.52 -9.53 15.06
CA ASN A 24 6.04 -8.16 14.96
C ASN A 24 4.53 -8.11 15.27
N PRO A 25 4.08 -7.20 16.14
CA PRO A 25 2.65 -7.07 16.40
C PRO A 25 1.92 -6.61 15.13
N PRO A 26 0.66 -7.03 14.91
CA PRO A 26 -0.17 -6.48 13.84
C PRO A 26 -0.25 -4.96 13.95
N SER A 27 -0.04 -4.27 12.84
CA SER A 27 -0.06 -2.79 12.79
C SER A 27 -1.07 -2.34 11.73
N PRO A 28 -2.34 -2.12 12.10
CA PRO A 28 -3.39 -1.78 11.14
C PRO A 28 -3.19 -0.38 10.55
N ILE A 29 -3.60 -0.21 9.31
CA ILE A 29 -3.46 1.05 8.56
C ILE A 29 -4.72 1.89 8.76
N GLN A 30 -4.81 2.57 9.90
CA GLN A 30 -6.00 3.34 10.31
C GLN A 30 -5.92 4.83 10.00
N THR A 31 -4.70 5.36 9.82
CA THR A 31 -4.47 6.79 9.59
C THR A 31 -3.65 7.01 8.33
N GLU A 32 -3.80 8.19 7.74
CA GLU A 32 -3.01 8.59 6.57
C GLU A 32 -1.51 8.65 6.89
N ALA A 33 -1.15 9.19 8.06
CA ALA A 33 0.24 9.21 8.52
C ALA A 33 0.85 7.80 8.54
N LYS A 34 0.11 6.82 9.08
CA LYS A 34 0.57 5.43 9.11
C LYS A 34 0.69 4.83 7.71
N ALA A 35 -0.28 5.08 6.84
CA ALA A 35 -0.24 4.62 5.45
C ALA A 35 0.98 5.20 4.70
N LYS A 36 1.24 6.50 4.89
CA LYS A 36 2.39 7.22 4.33
C LYS A 36 3.72 6.63 4.81
N ASP A 37 3.86 6.39 6.12
CA ASP A 37 5.07 5.80 6.69
C ASP A 37 5.35 4.40 6.11
N VAL A 38 4.32 3.54 6.05
CA VAL A 38 4.47 2.18 5.51
C VAL A 38 4.77 2.22 4.01
N ARG A 39 4.13 3.12 3.26
CA ARG A 39 4.43 3.32 1.84
C ARG A 39 5.90 3.68 1.62
N PHE A 40 6.41 4.65 2.38
CA PHE A 40 7.82 5.05 2.27
C PHE A 40 8.79 3.92 2.59
N LEU A 41 8.48 3.07 3.58
CA LEU A 41 9.30 1.90 3.89
C LEU A 41 9.31 0.88 2.74
N LEU A 42 8.15 0.61 2.13
CA LEU A 42 8.04 -0.30 0.99
C LEU A 42 8.75 0.26 -0.26
N GLU A 43 8.63 1.56 -0.52
CA GLU A 43 9.35 2.25 -1.60
C GLU A 43 10.87 2.23 -1.38
N ALA A 44 11.33 2.48 -0.16
CA ALA A 44 12.74 2.36 0.20
C ALA A 44 13.26 0.93 -0.01
N MET A 45 12.48 -0.08 0.40
CA MET A 45 12.82 -1.49 0.20
C MET A 45 12.88 -1.86 -1.29
N HIS A 46 11.95 -1.35 -2.10
CA HIS A 46 12.00 -1.51 -3.56
C HIS A 46 13.31 -0.93 -4.14
N GLY A 47 13.69 0.27 -3.69
CA GLY A 47 14.95 0.92 -4.10
C GLY A 47 16.20 0.13 -3.71
N GLN A 48 16.20 -0.45 -2.49
CA GLN A 48 17.29 -1.29 -1.99
C GLN A 48 17.44 -2.58 -2.81
N VAL A 49 16.35 -3.30 -3.07
CA VAL A 49 16.38 -4.54 -3.89
C VAL A 49 16.84 -4.23 -5.32
N THR A 50 16.34 -3.13 -5.91
CA THR A 50 16.73 -2.70 -7.25
C THR A 50 18.24 -2.40 -7.33
N ARG A 51 18.77 -1.69 -6.33
CA ARG A 51 20.21 -1.39 -6.26
C ARG A 51 21.05 -2.64 -6.03
N ALA A 52 20.63 -3.52 -5.12
CA ALA A 52 21.34 -4.77 -4.84
C ALA A 52 21.43 -5.66 -6.09
N ALA A 53 20.40 -5.69 -6.94
CA ALA A 53 20.45 -6.38 -8.22
C ALA A 53 21.43 -5.73 -9.21
N HIS A 54 21.37 -4.40 -9.34
CA HIS A 54 22.26 -3.63 -10.21
C HIS A 54 23.74 -3.82 -9.84
N ASP A 55 24.04 -3.82 -8.53
CA ASP A 55 25.40 -3.93 -8.00
C ASP A 55 25.88 -5.40 -7.94
N GLY A 56 25.06 -6.36 -8.39
CA GLY A 56 25.41 -7.79 -8.46
C GLY A 56 25.32 -8.55 -7.12
N PHE A 57 24.75 -7.95 -6.08
CA PHE A 57 24.51 -8.61 -4.79
C PHE A 57 23.32 -9.57 -4.81
N LEU A 58 22.35 -9.34 -5.70
CA LEU A 58 21.19 -10.21 -5.90
C LEU A 58 21.12 -10.71 -7.35
N GLN A 59 20.71 -11.97 -7.53
CA GLN A 59 20.42 -12.48 -8.86
C GLN A 59 19.21 -11.78 -9.46
N THR A 60 19.23 -11.53 -10.77
CA THR A 60 18.14 -10.83 -11.47
C THR A 60 16.78 -11.52 -11.32
N SER A 61 16.72 -12.85 -11.31
CA SER A 61 15.49 -13.62 -11.11
C SER A 61 14.90 -13.40 -9.71
N GLU A 62 15.76 -13.46 -8.70
CA GLU A 62 15.41 -13.25 -7.30
C GLU A 62 14.94 -11.80 -7.07
N ALA A 63 15.67 -10.82 -7.60
CA ALA A 63 15.28 -9.41 -7.50
C ALA A 63 13.91 -9.15 -8.13
N LYS A 64 13.61 -9.76 -9.29
CA LYS A 64 12.29 -9.65 -9.93
C LYS A 64 11.17 -10.21 -9.07
N GLN A 65 11.42 -11.32 -8.37
CA GLN A 65 10.45 -11.89 -7.42
C GLN A 65 10.18 -10.90 -6.28
N TRP A 66 11.22 -10.41 -5.61
CA TRP A 66 11.05 -9.47 -4.50
C TRP A 66 10.40 -8.16 -4.91
N ILE A 67 10.77 -7.60 -6.06
CA ILE A 67 10.13 -6.41 -6.62
C ILE A 67 8.63 -6.63 -6.85
N ARG A 68 8.22 -7.81 -7.33
CA ARG A 68 6.80 -8.16 -7.48
C ARG A 68 6.11 -8.21 -6.12
N GLU A 69 6.70 -8.86 -5.12
CA GLU A 69 6.10 -8.93 -3.79
C GLU A 69 5.97 -7.57 -3.12
N ILE A 70 6.96 -6.69 -3.26
CA ILE A 70 6.88 -5.32 -2.72
C ILE A 70 5.73 -4.55 -3.36
N ARG A 71 5.52 -4.71 -4.67
CA ARG A 71 4.38 -4.11 -5.37
C ARG A 71 3.05 -4.68 -4.88
N ASN A 72 2.96 -5.99 -4.66
CA ASN A 72 1.77 -6.62 -4.09
C ASN A 72 1.45 -6.04 -2.71
N LEU A 73 2.46 -5.87 -1.85
CA LEU A 73 2.31 -5.26 -0.52
C LEU A 73 1.87 -3.80 -0.60
N LEU A 74 2.38 -3.03 -1.56
CA LEU A 74 1.92 -1.66 -1.82
C LEU A 74 0.45 -1.61 -2.21
N VAL A 75 -0.04 -2.55 -3.04
CA VAL A 75 -1.46 -2.61 -3.39
C VAL A 75 -2.31 -2.96 -2.17
N LEU A 76 -1.90 -3.95 -1.37
CA LEU A 76 -2.59 -4.35 -0.14
C LEU A 76 -2.68 -3.20 0.88
N LEU A 77 -1.60 -2.43 1.03
CA LEU A 77 -1.56 -1.23 1.87
C LEU A 77 -2.68 -0.24 1.49
N HIS A 78 -2.84 0.06 0.21
CA HIS A 78 -3.86 0.99 -0.27
C HIS A 78 -5.27 0.41 -0.14
N ILE A 79 -5.45 -0.90 -0.39
CA ILE A 79 -6.72 -1.59 -0.16
C ILE A 79 -7.14 -1.43 1.32
N GLU A 80 -6.24 -1.72 2.25
CA GLU A 80 -6.51 -1.60 3.68
C GLU A 80 -6.82 -0.15 4.06
N PHE A 81 -6.01 0.81 3.60
CA PHE A 81 -6.19 2.22 3.88
C PHE A 81 -7.56 2.75 3.42
N PHE A 82 -7.93 2.53 2.15
CA PHE A 82 -9.22 3.01 1.63
C PHE A 82 -10.41 2.33 2.28
N ASN A 83 -10.30 1.03 2.59
CA ASN A 83 -11.35 0.33 3.34
C ASN A 83 -11.51 0.93 4.73
N ASN A 84 -10.43 1.12 5.49
CA ASN A 84 -10.50 1.66 6.84
C ASN A 84 -10.99 3.11 6.85
N LEU A 85 -10.53 3.94 5.92
CA LEU A 85 -10.99 5.32 5.78
C LEU A 85 -12.48 5.39 5.47
N GLY A 86 -12.95 4.58 4.51
CA GLY A 86 -14.37 4.52 4.15
C GLY A 86 -15.25 4.00 5.28
N GLN A 87 -14.85 2.91 5.96
CA GLN A 87 -15.60 2.38 7.10
C GLN A 87 -15.61 3.35 8.28
N HIS A 88 -14.51 4.06 8.54
CA HIS A 88 -14.45 5.08 9.57
C HIS A 88 -15.45 6.22 9.28
N ALA A 89 -15.44 6.76 8.07
CA ALA A 89 -16.40 7.79 7.66
C ALA A 89 -17.87 7.32 7.75
N MET A 90 -18.15 6.06 7.41
CA MET A 90 -19.48 5.46 7.61
C MET A 90 -19.89 5.43 9.08
N SER A 91 -18.95 5.10 9.98
CA SER A 91 -19.23 5.07 11.43
C SER A 91 -19.46 6.46 12.04
N GLN A 92 -18.96 7.51 11.36
CA GLN A 92 -19.14 8.91 11.74
C GLN A 92 -20.33 9.58 11.05
N GLU A 93 -21.21 8.81 10.40
CA GLU A 93 -22.36 9.32 9.64
C GLU A 93 -21.96 10.34 8.55
N GLN A 94 -20.77 10.16 7.96
CA GLN A 94 -20.24 10.97 6.86
C GLN A 94 -20.24 10.15 5.56
N PRO A 95 -21.41 9.82 4.98
CA PRO A 95 -21.49 8.96 3.81
C PRO A 95 -20.82 9.56 2.57
N GLY A 96 -20.73 10.89 2.47
CA GLY A 96 -20.02 11.59 1.40
C GLY A 96 -18.52 11.30 1.41
N GLN A 97 -17.89 11.39 2.58
CA GLN A 97 -16.47 11.06 2.77
C GLN A 97 -16.21 9.57 2.58
N ALA A 98 -17.12 8.72 3.06
CA ALA A 98 -17.03 7.28 2.81
C ALA A 98 -17.07 6.94 1.31
N ARG A 99 -18.00 7.56 0.58
CA ARG A 99 -18.12 7.41 -0.88
C ARG A 99 -16.80 7.77 -1.56
N LEU A 100 -16.22 8.92 -1.22
CA LEU A 100 -14.97 9.39 -1.81
C LEU A 100 -13.81 8.41 -1.57
N ALA A 101 -13.68 7.89 -0.34
CA ALA A 101 -12.66 6.91 0.01
C ALA A 101 -12.80 5.61 -0.79
N PHE A 102 -14.00 5.04 -0.86
CA PHE A 102 -14.24 3.81 -1.64
C PHE A 102 -14.09 4.04 -3.14
N GLU A 103 -14.52 5.20 -3.66
CA GLU A 103 -14.35 5.56 -5.08
C GLU A 103 -12.88 5.62 -5.46
N ARG A 104 -12.05 6.30 -4.65
CA ARG A 104 -10.60 6.36 -4.84
C ARG A 104 -9.96 4.97 -4.84
N GLY A 105 -10.35 4.10 -3.91
CA GLY A 105 -9.83 2.74 -3.88
C GLY A 105 -10.29 1.87 -5.06
N VAL A 106 -11.53 2.02 -5.54
CA VAL A 106 -12.02 1.35 -6.76
C VAL A 106 -11.23 1.79 -7.98
N GLN A 107 -11.00 3.10 -8.15
CA GLN A 107 -10.20 3.63 -9.26
C GLN A 107 -8.76 3.13 -9.18
N TYR A 108 -8.15 3.16 -7.99
CA TYR A 108 -6.80 2.64 -7.77
C TYR A 108 -6.66 1.17 -8.19
N LEU A 109 -7.63 0.32 -7.82
CA LEU A 109 -7.63 -1.10 -8.18
C LEU A 109 -7.84 -1.34 -9.68
N LYS A 110 -8.67 -0.52 -10.34
CA LYS A 110 -8.89 -0.58 -11.79
C LYS A 110 -7.66 -0.17 -12.59
N ASN A 111 -6.83 0.71 -12.04
CA ASN A 111 -5.61 1.19 -12.67
C ASN A 111 -4.41 0.27 -12.44
N GLN A 112 -4.55 -0.84 -11.69
CA GLN A 112 -3.45 -1.77 -11.48
C GLN A 112 -3.01 -2.43 -12.80
N PRO A 113 -1.70 -2.56 -13.08
CA PRO A 113 -1.20 -3.21 -14.29
C PRO A 113 -1.68 -4.66 -14.45
N GLU A 114 -1.82 -5.35 -13.33
CA GLU A 114 -2.33 -6.72 -13.24
C GLU A 114 -3.61 -6.73 -12.39
N PRO A 115 -4.80 -6.59 -13.00
CA PRO A 115 -6.05 -6.47 -12.24
C PRO A 115 -6.58 -7.83 -11.72
N ALA A 116 -6.13 -8.95 -12.28
CA ALA A 116 -6.68 -10.28 -11.98
C ALA A 116 -6.56 -10.68 -10.49
N PRO A 117 -5.42 -10.50 -9.80
CA PRO A 117 -5.29 -10.81 -8.37
C PRO A 117 -6.21 -9.98 -7.47
N TRP A 118 -6.58 -8.78 -7.92
CA TRP A 118 -7.31 -7.80 -7.11
C TRP A 118 -8.83 -7.84 -7.31
N LYS A 119 -9.34 -8.71 -8.20
CA LYS A 119 -10.76 -8.76 -8.57
C LYS A 119 -11.69 -8.93 -7.37
N SER A 120 -11.34 -9.78 -6.39
CA SER A 120 -12.15 -9.98 -5.18
C SER A 120 -12.21 -8.72 -4.31
N HIS A 121 -11.05 -8.06 -4.12
CA HIS A 121 -10.94 -6.80 -3.40
C HIS A 121 -11.72 -5.68 -4.08
N LEU A 122 -11.62 -5.59 -5.42
CA LEU A 122 -12.36 -4.64 -6.23
C LEU A 122 -13.86 -4.82 -6.04
N GLN A 123 -14.37 -6.05 -6.17
CA GLN A 123 -15.79 -6.34 -5.97
C GLN A 123 -16.26 -6.01 -4.55
N ALA A 124 -15.45 -6.30 -3.53
CA ALA A 124 -15.78 -5.96 -2.15
C ALA A 124 -15.88 -4.44 -1.97
N MET A 125 -14.94 -3.69 -2.53
CA MET A 125 -14.90 -2.23 -2.43
C MET A 125 -16.02 -1.57 -3.25
N GLU A 126 -16.36 -2.09 -4.42
CA GLU A 126 -17.52 -1.64 -5.22
C GLU A 126 -18.84 -1.83 -4.47
N ARG A 127 -19.00 -2.90 -3.68
CA ARG A 127 -20.17 -3.08 -2.81
C ARG A 127 -20.22 -2.02 -1.70
N GLN A 128 -19.09 -1.69 -1.09
CA GLN A 128 -19.03 -0.65 -0.07
C GLN A 128 -19.31 0.74 -0.67
N LEU A 129 -18.79 1.02 -1.86
CA LEU A 129 -19.10 2.23 -2.61
C LEU A 129 -20.60 2.34 -2.91
N ALA A 130 -21.23 1.26 -3.38
CA ALA A 130 -22.66 1.24 -3.65
C ALA A 130 -23.49 1.52 -2.37
N LYS A 131 -23.07 0.97 -1.23
CA LYS A 131 -23.69 1.23 0.07
C LYS A 131 -23.53 2.69 0.52
N ALA A 132 -22.34 3.27 0.36
CA ALA A 132 -22.11 4.68 0.67
C ALA A 132 -22.95 5.58 -0.25
N ASN A 133 -23.01 5.28 -1.55
CA ASN A 133 -23.82 6.00 -2.53
C ASN A 133 -25.30 6.06 -2.15
N SER A 134 -25.91 4.95 -1.72
CA SER A 134 -27.32 4.96 -1.31
C SER A 134 -27.56 5.88 -0.12
N MET A 135 -26.62 5.96 0.83
CA MET A 135 -26.75 6.82 2.01
C MET A 135 -26.52 8.30 1.72
N VAL A 136 -25.68 8.66 0.75
CA VAL A 136 -25.49 10.07 0.33
C VAL A 136 -26.75 10.61 -0.34
N LEU A 137 -27.46 9.78 -1.12
CA LEU A 137 -28.73 10.17 -1.74
C LEU A 137 -29.82 10.45 -0.67
N ASP A 138 -29.69 9.85 0.51
CA ASP A 138 -30.58 10.06 1.65
C ASP A 138 -30.16 11.26 2.55
N THR A 139 -28.89 11.70 2.49
CA THR A 139 -28.30 12.75 3.35
C THR A 139 -27.71 13.89 2.51
N ILE A 140 -28.56 14.84 2.10
CA ILE A 140 -28.13 16.01 1.30
C ILE A 140 -27.57 17.11 2.21
N ALA A 141 -26.24 17.13 2.42
CA ALA A 141 -25.46 18.33 2.75
C ALA A 141 -23.99 18.14 2.31
N PRO A 142 -23.40 19.06 1.53
CA PRO A 142 -21.98 19.00 1.15
C PRO A 142 -21.07 19.41 2.32
N THR A 143 -19.91 18.76 2.48
CA THR A 143 -18.85 19.17 3.42
C THR A 143 -17.54 19.39 2.67
N GLU A 144 -16.82 20.48 2.98
CA GLU A 144 -15.66 21.04 2.26
C GLU A 144 -14.31 20.32 2.44
N ASP A 145 -14.25 19.18 3.14
CA ASP A 145 -12.96 18.59 3.59
C ASP A 145 -12.38 17.54 2.60
N ASP A 146 -12.26 17.90 1.32
CA ASP A 146 -11.96 16.94 0.22
C ASP A 146 -10.47 16.80 -0.15
N ASN A 147 -9.55 17.54 0.50
CA ASN A 147 -8.13 17.56 0.15
C ASN A 147 -7.30 16.60 1.00
N ASN A 148 -6.87 15.48 0.41
CA ASN A 148 -6.01 14.47 1.05
C ASN A 148 -4.70 14.32 0.24
N GLU A 149 -3.54 14.54 0.90
CA GLU A 149 -2.22 14.55 0.26
C GLU A 149 -1.78 13.16 -0.23
N LEU A 150 -2.14 12.08 0.45
CA LEU A 150 -1.87 10.71 0.00
C LEU A 150 -2.60 10.41 -1.32
N THR A 151 -3.82 10.95 -1.49
CA THR A 151 -4.59 10.85 -2.74
C THR A 151 -3.95 11.62 -3.88
N GLU A 152 -3.41 12.80 -3.61
CA GLU A 152 -2.64 13.54 -4.62
C GLU A 152 -1.36 12.77 -5.00
N GLY A 153 -0.72 12.13 -4.02
CA GLY A 153 0.38 11.19 -4.25
C GLY A 153 0.03 10.03 -5.19
N LEU A 154 -1.20 9.49 -5.17
CA LEU A 154 -1.65 8.48 -6.13
C LEU A 154 -1.74 9.03 -7.57
N ARG A 155 -2.16 10.28 -7.70
CA ARG A 155 -2.18 11.00 -8.99
C ARG A 155 -0.76 11.22 -9.54
N VAL A 156 0.17 11.48 -8.63
CA VAL A 156 1.60 11.60 -8.92
C VAL A 156 2.23 10.24 -9.22
N VAL A 157 1.86 9.13 -8.56
CA VAL A 157 2.38 7.79 -8.90
C VAL A 157 1.95 7.33 -10.31
N ASP A 158 0.77 7.77 -10.78
CA ASP A 158 0.33 7.55 -12.18
C ASP A 158 1.11 8.41 -13.19
N ALA A 159 1.55 9.62 -12.80
CA ALA A 159 2.30 10.55 -13.65
C ALA A 159 3.84 10.36 -13.59
N GLU A 160 4.37 10.00 -12.43
CA GLU A 160 5.74 9.65 -12.08
C GLU A 160 5.95 8.14 -12.12
N ALA A 161 5.37 7.50 -13.12
CA ALA A 161 5.95 6.29 -13.67
C ALA A 161 7.32 6.60 -14.33
N GLU A 162 8.22 7.35 -13.68
CA GLU A 162 9.63 7.45 -14.02
C GLU A 162 10.29 6.06 -14.01
N TRP A 163 9.74 5.13 -13.21
CA TRP A 163 10.13 3.71 -13.24
C TRP A 163 9.73 2.98 -14.53
N LYS A 164 8.77 3.49 -15.35
CA LYS A 164 8.52 2.96 -16.71
C LYS A 164 9.59 3.41 -17.70
N LYS A 165 10.38 4.44 -17.41
CA LYS A 165 11.38 5.01 -18.36
C LYS A 165 12.78 4.43 -18.23
N LYS A 166 13.09 3.68 -17.17
CA LYS A 166 14.29 2.84 -17.14
C LYS A 166 13.91 1.40 -17.39
N ALA A 167 13.66 1.12 -18.67
CA ALA A 167 13.69 -0.23 -19.19
C ALA A 167 14.97 -0.90 -18.67
N ILE A 168 14.82 -2.00 -17.94
CA ILE A 168 15.90 -2.97 -17.75
C ILE A 168 16.08 -3.63 -19.13
N TYR A 169 16.73 -2.91 -20.04
CA TYR A 169 17.25 -3.34 -21.32
C TYR A 169 18.41 -2.39 -21.65
N ASP A 170 19.57 -2.67 -21.04
CA ASP A 170 20.66 -3.44 -21.65
C ASP A 170 21.33 -4.29 -20.58
#